data_AF-A0A095Z2H5-F1
#
_entry.id   AF-A0A095Z2H5-F1
#
_cell.length_a   1.000
_cell.length_b   1.000
_cell.length_c   1.000
_cell.angle_alpha   90.00
_cell.angle_beta   90.00
_cell.angle_gamma   90.00
#
_symmetry.space_group_name_H-M   'P 1'
#
loop_
_entity.id
_entity.type
_entity.pdbx_description
1 polymer ?
#
loop_
_entity_poly.entity_id
_entity_poly.type
_entity_poly.pdbx_seq_one_letter_code
_entity_poly.pdbx_strand_id
1 'polypeptide(L)'
;MNIKEEILSRTNKGLDVFCFYMPIDFVPKRNFRNPLYDDRRASCNIYLDNKSGCYRMKDFGNDAYSGDCFWFAATMLGLDVRKDFVNVLETINRDLQLNICIERKEHSNPHTMMMKPCKPTLVQPPNQLKKMEGKKWYKLIEQSFNVKELDYWEQYGIDTKTLQRFHVKSLARYESVSNEGKPFTLGSTHEDPMFAYSMGKFVKVYRPKSKLRFLYGGEKVNDYVFGFQQLPSKGDVVFITGGEKDVLSLSAHGFNAICFNSETAQIPENIIEGLQLRFRHIIILYDTDETGIREAKRQTDAFAQYKVLSLTLPLQGGKSEKDISDFFALGNEAKDLKVLLNDMFTNMYAQTMMILQSCEIDYDNPPDASKSVVAVNGVPLGTQDNLFCITGGEGTGKSNYIAAILAGTLGRERLKAEQTLGLEVTANPKGLAVLHYDTEQSEAQLYKNLEKTLRRAGVKSVPEFYHSLYLASLSRKDRLKI
;
A
#
# COMPACT_ATOMS: atom_id res chain seq x y z
N MET A 1 -24.16 -19.18 -28.07
CA MET A 1 -23.30 -19.16 -26.87
C MET A 1 -24.01 -19.92 -25.76
N ASN A 2 -23.30 -20.62 -24.88
CA ASN A 2 -23.94 -21.44 -23.85
C ASN A 2 -24.53 -20.56 -22.74
N ILE A 3 -25.84 -20.63 -22.51
CA ILE A 3 -26.54 -19.82 -21.49
C ILE A 3 -25.94 -20.04 -20.10
N LYS A 4 -25.46 -21.26 -19.79
CA LYS A 4 -24.78 -21.57 -18.52
C LYS A 4 -23.51 -20.74 -18.34
N GLU A 5 -22.68 -20.65 -19.39
CA GLU A 5 -21.42 -19.90 -19.37
C GLU A 5 -21.67 -18.40 -19.28
N GLU A 6 -22.72 -17.90 -19.94
CA GLU A 6 -23.08 -16.48 -19.90
C GLU A 6 -23.71 -16.06 -18.56
N ILE A 7 -24.42 -16.96 -17.87
CA ILE A 7 -24.82 -16.72 -16.48
C ILE A 7 -23.57 -16.66 -15.59
N LEU A 8 -22.63 -17.58 -15.73
CA LEU A 8 -21.39 -17.59 -14.94
C LEU A 8 -20.51 -16.35 -15.19
N SER A 9 -20.43 -15.85 -16.43
CA SER A 9 -19.67 -14.64 -16.76
C SER A 9 -20.27 -13.39 -16.09
N ARG A 10 -21.61 -13.28 -16.05
CA ARG A 10 -22.34 -12.13 -15.49
C ARG A 10 -22.58 -12.17 -13.98
N THR A 11 -22.30 -13.29 -13.30
CA THR A 11 -22.60 -13.49 -11.85
C THR A 11 -21.34 -13.74 -11.00
N ASN A 12 -20.23 -13.10 -11.38
CA ASN A 12 -18.92 -13.29 -10.73
C ASN A 12 -18.57 -14.78 -10.57
N LYS A 13 -18.60 -15.52 -11.69
CA LYS A 13 -18.34 -16.96 -11.74
C LYS A 13 -19.30 -17.79 -10.87
N GLY A 14 -20.54 -17.31 -10.69
CA GLY A 14 -21.59 -17.96 -9.92
C GLY A 14 -21.64 -17.59 -8.44
N LEU A 15 -20.78 -16.68 -7.94
CA LEU A 15 -20.85 -16.21 -6.56
C LEU A 15 -22.14 -15.44 -6.30
N ASP A 16 -22.54 -14.57 -7.23
CA ASP A 16 -23.69 -13.68 -7.02
C ASP A 16 -25.00 -14.48 -6.96
N VAL A 17 -25.06 -15.63 -7.64
CA VAL A 17 -26.17 -16.60 -7.55
C VAL A 17 -26.25 -17.19 -6.14
N PHE A 18 -25.12 -17.56 -5.53
CA PHE A 18 -25.13 -17.99 -4.12
C PHE A 18 -25.55 -16.84 -3.19
N CYS A 19 -25.02 -15.64 -3.36
CA CYS A 19 -25.40 -14.47 -2.55
C CYS A 19 -26.89 -14.11 -2.67
N PHE A 20 -27.52 -14.37 -3.82
CA PHE A 20 -28.94 -14.10 -4.05
C PHE A 20 -29.86 -15.16 -3.40
N TYR A 21 -29.52 -16.44 -3.52
CA TYR A 21 -30.37 -17.54 -3.04
C TYR A 21 -30.04 -18.02 -1.62
N MET A 22 -28.89 -17.66 -1.04
CA MET A 22 -28.51 -18.09 0.31
C MET A 22 -29.30 -17.30 1.37
N PRO A 23 -30.03 -17.95 2.29
CA PRO A 23 -30.83 -17.27 3.31
C PRO A 23 -30.00 -16.70 4.49
N ILE A 24 -28.68 -16.83 4.44
CA ILE A 24 -27.73 -16.42 5.48
C ILE A 24 -26.50 -15.75 4.86
N ASP A 25 -25.91 -14.79 5.57
CA ASP A 25 -24.62 -14.22 5.18
C ASP A 25 -23.51 -15.26 5.30
N PHE A 26 -22.64 -15.34 4.28
CA PHE A 26 -21.47 -16.21 4.26
C PHE A 26 -20.24 -15.47 3.73
N VAL A 27 -19.05 -15.94 4.11
CA VAL A 27 -17.77 -15.48 3.58
C VAL A 27 -17.12 -16.63 2.83
N PRO A 28 -16.73 -16.47 1.55
CA PRO A 28 -16.08 -17.54 0.80
C PRO A 28 -14.85 -18.11 1.52
N LYS A 29 -14.67 -19.44 1.44
CA LYS A 29 -13.67 -20.26 2.15
C LYS A 29 -13.79 -20.30 3.68
N ARG A 30 -14.76 -19.61 4.31
CA ARG A 30 -15.10 -19.79 5.73
C ARG A 30 -16.26 -20.77 5.87
N ASN A 31 -16.17 -21.67 6.85
CA ASN A 31 -17.28 -22.58 7.12
C ASN A 31 -18.43 -21.87 7.85
N PHE A 32 -19.65 -22.22 7.47
CA PHE A 32 -20.93 -21.82 8.05
C PHE A 32 -21.83 -23.06 8.25
N ARG A 33 -22.96 -22.92 8.95
CA ARG A 33 -23.95 -23.99 9.12
C ARG A 33 -24.81 -24.09 7.88
N ASN A 34 -24.94 -25.29 7.30
CA ASN A 34 -25.72 -25.50 6.09
C ASN A 34 -27.22 -25.17 6.34
N PRO A 35 -27.83 -24.21 5.62
CA PRO A 35 -29.23 -23.85 5.85
C PRO A 35 -30.23 -24.85 5.26
N LEU A 36 -29.77 -25.90 4.57
CA LEU A 36 -30.61 -26.90 3.91
C LEU A 36 -31.04 -28.05 4.84
N TYR A 37 -30.55 -28.10 6.09
CA TYR A 37 -30.99 -29.04 7.15
C TYR A 37 -30.63 -28.51 8.56
N ASP A 38 -30.97 -29.24 9.64
CA ASP A 38 -30.54 -28.93 11.03
C ASP A 38 -29.02 -29.17 11.22
N ASP A 39 -28.20 -28.28 10.66
CA ASP A 39 -26.74 -28.36 10.78
C ASP A 39 -26.23 -27.80 12.11
N ARG A 40 -25.74 -28.70 12.96
CA ARG A 40 -25.31 -28.39 14.33
C ARG A 40 -23.86 -27.90 14.42
N ARG A 41 -23.08 -27.96 13.33
CA ARG A 41 -21.67 -27.55 13.27
C ARG A 41 -21.46 -26.68 12.04
N ALA A 42 -20.42 -25.85 11.99
CA ALA A 42 -20.12 -25.11 10.76
C ALA A 42 -19.45 -26.06 9.74
N SER A 43 -20.24 -26.81 8.97
CA SER A 43 -19.73 -27.86 8.08
C SER A 43 -19.74 -27.51 6.60
N CYS A 44 -20.39 -26.42 6.18
CA CYS A 44 -20.52 -26.03 4.77
C CYS A 44 -19.66 -24.79 4.45
N ASN A 45 -19.03 -24.73 3.26
CA ASN A 45 -18.43 -23.50 2.75
C ASN A 45 -18.63 -23.33 1.23
N ILE A 46 -18.43 -22.10 0.76
CA ILE A 46 -18.46 -21.75 -0.65
C ILE A 46 -17.06 -21.29 -1.07
N TYR A 47 -16.54 -21.83 -2.16
CA TYR A 47 -15.17 -21.57 -2.63
C TYR A 47 -15.14 -21.53 -4.17
N LEU A 48 -14.17 -20.81 -4.72
CA LEU A 48 -13.88 -20.87 -6.16
C LEU A 48 -13.16 -22.17 -6.48
N ASP A 49 -13.75 -23.04 -7.29
CA ASP A 49 -13.08 -24.23 -7.79
C ASP A 49 -12.18 -23.87 -8.97
N ASN A 50 -10.89 -24.17 -8.84
CA ASN A 50 -9.88 -23.90 -9.86
C ASN A 50 -10.05 -24.80 -11.11
N LYS A 51 -10.74 -25.95 -11.00
CA LYS A 51 -10.97 -26.85 -12.14
C LYS A 51 -12.13 -26.41 -13.02
N SER A 52 -13.28 -26.09 -12.44
CA SER A 52 -14.43 -25.58 -13.20
C SER A 52 -14.39 -24.07 -13.45
N GLY A 53 -13.51 -23.34 -12.76
CA GLY A 53 -13.43 -21.88 -12.84
C GLY A 53 -14.64 -21.15 -12.27
N CYS A 54 -15.48 -21.84 -11.48
CA CYS A 54 -16.71 -21.30 -10.89
C CYS A 54 -16.83 -21.59 -9.40
N TYR A 55 -17.64 -20.78 -8.70
CA TYR A 55 -17.91 -20.99 -7.29
C TYR A 55 -18.76 -22.26 -7.08
N ARG A 56 -18.41 -23.01 -6.03
CA ARG A 56 -19.07 -24.24 -5.60
C ARG A 56 -19.29 -24.21 -4.10
N MET A 57 -20.35 -24.85 -3.66
CA MET A 57 -20.62 -25.14 -2.26
C MET A 57 -20.15 -26.56 -1.94
N LYS A 58 -19.36 -26.72 -0.89
CA LYS A 58 -18.95 -28.01 -0.34
C LYS A 58 -19.42 -28.10 1.11
N ASP A 59 -20.15 -29.15 1.40
CA ASP A 59 -20.51 -29.53 2.75
C ASP A 59 -19.68 -30.75 3.20
N PHE A 60 -19.03 -30.61 4.35
CA PHE A 60 -18.27 -31.66 5.03
C PHE A 60 -19.14 -32.44 6.03
N GLY A 61 -20.33 -31.93 6.37
CA GLY A 61 -21.30 -32.59 7.26
C GLY A 61 -22.15 -33.60 6.50
N ASN A 62 -22.65 -33.22 5.32
CA ASN A 62 -23.36 -34.12 4.42
C ASN A 62 -23.09 -33.81 2.94
N ASP A 63 -22.33 -34.67 2.27
CA ASP A 63 -21.89 -34.47 0.88
C ASP A 63 -23.04 -34.33 -0.13
N ALA A 64 -24.24 -34.86 0.19
CA ALA A 64 -25.43 -34.72 -0.66
C ALA A 64 -25.88 -33.25 -0.85
N TYR A 65 -25.43 -32.34 0.01
CA TYR A 65 -25.68 -30.91 -0.10
C TYR A 65 -24.49 -30.12 -0.71
N SER A 66 -23.63 -30.77 -1.50
CA SER A 66 -22.54 -30.13 -2.23
C SER A 66 -22.87 -29.96 -3.72
N GLY A 67 -22.59 -28.79 -4.30
CA GLY A 67 -22.94 -28.51 -5.71
C GLY A 67 -22.38 -27.21 -6.28
N ASP A 68 -22.73 -26.92 -7.53
CA ASP A 68 -22.50 -25.60 -8.15
C ASP A 68 -23.69 -24.66 -7.84
N CYS A 69 -23.55 -23.39 -8.22
CA CYS A 69 -24.60 -22.38 -7.99
C CYS A 69 -25.95 -22.71 -8.63
N PHE A 70 -25.97 -23.48 -9.74
CA PHE A 70 -27.21 -23.88 -10.40
C PHE A 70 -27.94 -24.97 -9.62
N TRP A 71 -27.22 -25.97 -9.12
CA TRP A 71 -27.78 -26.96 -8.20
C TRP A 71 -28.33 -26.31 -6.93
N PHE A 72 -27.61 -25.33 -6.38
CA PHE A 72 -28.04 -24.65 -5.16
C PHE A 72 -29.30 -23.80 -5.39
N ALA A 73 -29.33 -23.00 -6.46
CA ALA A 73 -30.52 -22.24 -6.85
C ALA A 73 -31.73 -23.15 -7.12
N ALA A 74 -31.54 -24.26 -7.83
CA ALA A 74 -32.60 -25.26 -8.06
C ALA A 74 -33.14 -25.82 -6.73
N THR A 75 -32.25 -26.14 -5.78
CA THR A 75 -32.62 -26.66 -4.45
C THR A 75 -33.42 -25.63 -3.65
N MET A 76 -33.00 -24.35 -3.66
CA MET A 76 -33.73 -23.25 -3.00
C MET A 76 -35.09 -22.94 -3.65
N LEU A 77 -35.24 -23.26 -4.94
CA LEU A 77 -36.49 -23.10 -5.70
C LEU A 77 -37.40 -24.35 -5.67
N GLY A 78 -36.96 -25.46 -5.06
CA GLY A 78 -37.70 -26.74 -5.06
C GLY A 78 -37.74 -27.46 -6.43
N LEU A 79 -36.77 -27.20 -7.31
CA LEU A 79 -36.66 -27.75 -8.66
C LEU A 79 -35.57 -28.83 -8.76
N ASP A 80 -35.74 -29.81 -9.66
CA ASP A 80 -34.71 -30.83 -9.92
C ASP A 80 -33.74 -30.31 -10.98
N VAL A 81 -32.51 -29.94 -10.58
CA VAL A 81 -31.49 -29.38 -11.50
C VAL A 81 -31.21 -30.26 -12.73
N ARG A 82 -31.51 -31.57 -12.70
CA ARG A 82 -31.30 -32.49 -13.84
C ARG A 82 -32.47 -32.49 -14.82
N LYS A 83 -33.69 -32.20 -14.36
CA LYS A 83 -34.92 -32.19 -15.17
C LYS A 83 -35.29 -30.77 -15.60
N ASP A 84 -35.20 -29.83 -14.66
CA ASP A 84 -35.67 -28.45 -14.77
C ASP A 84 -34.56 -27.47 -15.13
N PHE A 85 -33.41 -27.95 -15.64
CA PHE A 85 -32.22 -27.10 -15.82
C PHE A 85 -32.50 -25.83 -16.63
N VAL A 86 -33.30 -25.91 -17.70
CA VAL A 86 -33.70 -24.73 -18.49
C VAL A 86 -34.55 -23.76 -17.67
N ASN A 87 -35.50 -24.27 -16.87
CA ASN A 87 -36.34 -23.44 -15.99
C ASN A 87 -35.50 -22.77 -14.88
N VAL A 88 -34.47 -23.47 -14.38
CA VAL A 88 -33.49 -22.93 -13.43
C VAL A 88 -32.65 -21.82 -14.08
N LEU A 89 -32.16 -22.01 -15.31
CA LEU A 89 -31.44 -20.97 -16.05
C LEU A 89 -32.34 -19.76 -16.38
N GLU A 90 -33.57 -19.98 -16.84
CA GLU A 90 -34.57 -18.92 -17.09
C GLU A 90 -34.89 -18.15 -15.81
N THR A 91 -35.03 -18.85 -14.68
CA THR A 91 -35.30 -18.26 -13.36
C THR A 91 -34.11 -17.46 -12.83
N ILE A 92 -32.89 -17.99 -12.87
CA ILE A 92 -31.67 -17.27 -12.49
C ILE A 92 -31.48 -16.01 -13.37
N ASN A 93 -31.70 -16.12 -14.68
CA ASN A 93 -31.62 -15.00 -15.62
C ASN A 93 -32.66 -13.91 -15.33
N ARG A 94 -33.89 -14.28 -14.95
CA ARG A 94 -34.96 -13.35 -14.54
C ARG A 94 -34.67 -12.70 -13.20
N ASP A 95 -34.34 -13.50 -12.20
CA ASP A 95 -34.30 -13.08 -10.79
C ASP A 95 -33.03 -12.25 -10.48
N LEU A 96 -31.90 -12.57 -11.11
CA LEU A 96 -30.70 -11.70 -11.13
C LEU A 96 -30.69 -10.68 -12.28
N GLN A 97 -31.77 -10.59 -13.07
CA GLN A 97 -31.95 -9.64 -14.17
C GLN A 97 -30.78 -9.61 -15.18
N LEU A 98 -30.23 -10.79 -15.51
CA LEU A 98 -29.01 -10.92 -16.30
C LEU A 98 -29.19 -10.58 -17.79
N ASN A 99 -30.43 -10.43 -18.26
CA ASN A 99 -30.80 -10.01 -19.63
C ASN A 99 -30.16 -10.87 -20.73
N ILE A 100 -30.08 -12.18 -20.51
CA ILE A 100 -29.58 -13.16 -21.49
C ILE A 100 -30.75 -13.62 -22.37
N CYS A 101 -30.61 -13.54 -23.70
CA CYS A 101 -31.60 -14.10 -24.62
C CYS A 101 -31.56 -15.64 -24.59
N ILE A 102 -32.67 -16.25 -24.19
CA ILE A 102 -32.86 -17.70 -24.19
C ILE A 102 -33.69 -18.06 -25.41
N GLU A 103 -33.01 -18.42 -26.50
CA GLU A 103 -33.65 -18.89 -27.73
C GLU A 103 -34.28 -20.28 -27.50
N ARG A 104 -35.60 -20.33 -27.34
CA ARG A 104 -36.33 -21.60 -27.36
C ARG A 104 -36.35 -22.12 -28.79
N LYS A 105 -35.63 -23.22 -29.04
CA LYS A 105 -35.84 -24.06 -30.23
C LYS A 105 -37.18 -24.76 -30.09
N GLU A 106 -38.25 -24.11 -30.56
CA GLU A 106 -39.54 -24.77 -30.69
C GLU A 106 -39.39 -25.99 -31.62
N HIS A 107 -39.87 -27.14 -31.15
CA HIS A 107 -40.19 -28.26 -32.02
C HIS A 107 -41.72 -28.38 -32.02
N SER A 108 -42.26 -28.32 -33.22
CA SER A 108 -43.65 -28.47 -33.65
C SER A 108 -44.35 -29.67 -32.96
N ASN A 109 -45.69 -29.79 -32.88
CA ASN A 109 -46.75 -29.16 -33.67
C ASN A 109 -48.14 -29.29 -32.92
N PRO A 110 -49.34 -29.09 -33.53
CA PRO A 110 -50.25 -28.04 -33.05
C PRO A 110 -51.61 -28.53 -32.51
N HIS A 111 -52.35 -27.65 -31.82
CA HIS A 111 -53.82 -27.61 -31.94
C HIS A 111 -54.41 -26.21 -31.61
N THR A 112 -55.09 -25.62 -32.60
CA THR A 112 -56.42 -24.96 -32.54
C THR A 112 -56.93 -24.38 -31.21
N MET A 113 -57.49 -23.15 -31.12
CA MET A 113 -58.28 -22.39 -32.10
C MET A 113 -58.21 -20.85 -31.95
N MET A 114 -58.32 -20.14 -33.09
CA MET A 114 -59.08 -18.89 -33.38
C MET A 114 -59.03 -17.64 -32.46
N MET A 115 -59.22 -16.38 -32.92
CA MET A 115 -59.03 -15.70 -34.22
C MET A 115 -58.98 -14.17 -33.95
N LYS A 116 -57.96 -13.49 -34.52
CA LYS A 116 -57.93 -12.23 -35.33
C LYS A 116 -59.07 -11.16 -35.21
N PRO A 117 -58.84 -9.86 -35.56
CA PRO A 117 -57.73 -9.34 -36.39
C PRO A 117 -57.03 -8.02 -35.96
N CYS A 118 -55.92 -7.74 -36.65
CA CYS A 118 -55.23 -6.45 -36.79
C CYS A 118 -54.33 -6.53 -38.06
N LYS A 119 -54.02 -5.49 -38.84
CA LYS A 119 -54.39 -4.05 -38.86
C LYS A 119 -54.98 -3.67 -40.26
N PRO A 120 -55.18 -2.38 -40.61
CA PRO A 120 -54.08 -1.59 -41.19
C PRO A 120 -53.98 -0.16 -40.59
N THR A 121 -52.82 0.41 -40.20
CA THR A 121 -51.54 0.75 -40.90
C THR A 121 -51.55 2.20 -41.47
N LEU A 122 -50.37 2.86 -41.47
CA LEU A 122 -50.02 4.20 -42.05
C LEU A 122 -50.27 5.40 -41.09
N VAL A 123 -49.36 6.38 -40.85
CA VAL A 123 -47.96 6.66 -41.28
C VAL A 123 -47.11 7.16 -40.08
N GLN A 124 -45.79 7.26 -40.25
CA GLN A 124 -44.73 7.52 -39.25
C GLN A 124 -44.76 8.91 -38.56
N PRO A 125 -44.17 9.02 -37.34
CA PRO A 125 -43.64 10.28 -36.79
C PRO A 125 -42.16 10.49 -37.17
N PRO A 126 -41.71 11.73 -37.44
CA PRO A 126 -40.30 12.05 -37.46
C PRO A 126 -39.77 12.53 -36.09
N ASN A 127 -38.67 11.91 -35.68
CA ASN A 127 -37.64 12.32 -34.73
C ASN A 127 -37.71 11.97 -33.22
N GLN A 128 -36.71 11.15 -32.87
CA GLN A 128 -35.88 11.18 -31.65
C GLN A 128 -36.54 10.86 -30.30
N LEU A 129 -36.16 9.70 -29.74
CA LEU A 129 -35.37 9.65 -28.49
C LEU A 129 -34.75 8.26 -28.28
N LYS A 130 -33.47 8.25 -27.87
CA LYS A 130 -32.70 7.04 -27.53
C LYS A 130 -33.23 6.43 -26.23
N LYS A 131 -33.40 5.11 -26.14
CA LYS A 131 -33.50 4.44 -24.83
C LYS A 131 -32.10 4.40 -24.21
N MET A 132 -31.91 5.18 -23.15
CA MET A 132 -30.71 5.11 -22.30
C MET A 132 -30.74 3.83 -21.47
N GLU A 133 -29.57 3.22 -21.28
CA GLU A 133 -29.33 2.34 -20.13
C GLU A 133 -29.52 3.17 -18.85
N GLY A 134 -30.30 2.64 -17.91
CA GLY A 134 -30.82 3.42 -16.79
C GLY A 134 -29.78 3.69 -15.72
N LYS A 135 -29.17 4.88 -15.74
CA LYS A 135 -28.49 5.47 -14.57
C LYS A 135 -29.35 5.25 -13.33
N LYS A 136 -28.77 4.81 -12.20
CA LYS A 136 -29.49 4.73 -10.92
C LYS A 136 -30.00 6.12 -10.53
N TRP A 137 -31.27 6.39 -10.85
CA TRP A 137 -31.89 7.68 -10.60
C TRP A 137 -31.99 7.93 -9.09
N TYR A 138 -31.47 9.07 -8.68
CA TYR A 138 -31.62 9.61 -7.35
C TYR A 138 -31.88 11.11 -7.44
N LYS A 139 -32.48 11.66 -6.39
CA LYS A 139 -32.68 13.10 -6.22
C LYS A 139 -32.41 13.47 -4.78
N LEU A 140 -31.53 14.47 -4.61
CA LEU A 140 -31.20 15.07 -3.33
C LEU A 140 -32.03 16.34 -3.17
N ILE A 141 -32.64 16.52 -2.00
CA ILE A 141 -33.15 17.82 -1.58
C ILE A 141 -32.28 18.25 -0.40
N GLU A 142 -31.34 19.14 -0.67
CA GLU A 142 -30.46 19.72 0.34
C GLU A 142 -31.23 20.64 1.28
N GLN A 143 -30.71 20.81 2.50
CA GLN A 143 -31.14 21.82 3.46
C GLN A 143 -29.93 22.49 4.10
N SER A 144 -30.14 23.65 4.71
CA SER A 144 -29.13 24.25 5.60
C SER A 144 -28.95 23.36 6.82
N PHE A 145 -27.70 23.22 7.29
CA PHE A 145 -27.42 22.55 8.56
C PHE A 145 -28.17 23.25 9.69
N ASN A 146 -28.88 22.48 10.51
CA ASN A 146 -29.51 22.99 11.73
C ASN A 146 -28.57 22.80 12.94
N VAL A 147 -28.83 23.50 14.05
CA VAL A 147 -27.96 23.49 15.25
C VAL A 147 -27.68 22.06 15.72
N LYS A 148 -28.70 21.21 15.89
CA LYS A 148 -28.53 19.80 16.30
C LYS A 148 -27.67 18.96 15.34
N GLU A 149 -27.65 19.29 14.05
CA GLU A 149 -26.76 18.64 13.08
C GLU A 149 -25.33 19.14 13.21
N LEU A 150 -25.11 20.42 13.52
CA LEU A 150 -23.78 20.96 13.81
C LEU A 150 -23.24 20.40 15.12
N ASP A 151 -24.04 20.37 16.20
CA ASP A 151 -23.70 19.74 17.48
C ASP A 151 -23.26 18.27 17.29
N TYR A 152 -23.94 17.54 16.39
CA TYR A 152 -23.61 16.16 16.04
C TYR A 152 -22.23 16.02 15.35
N TRP A 153 -21.80 17.00 14.56
CA TRP A 153 -20.48 17.00 13.93
C TRP A 153 -19.39 17.53 14.88
N GLU A 154 -19.72 18.54 15.68
CA GLU A 154 -18.83 19.18 16.65
C GLU A 154 -18.36 18.21 17.76
N GLN A 155 -19.18 17.23 18.15
CA GLN A 155 -18.74 16.17 19.10
C GLN A 155 -17.51 15.37 18.60
N TYR A 156 -17.25 15.35 17.28
CA TYR A 156 -16.08 14.71 16.66
C TYR A 156 -15.01 15.75 16.26
N GLY A 157 -15.13 16.99 16.75
CA GLY A 157 -14.34 18.15 16.36
C GLY A 157 -14.59 18.67 14.95
N ILE A 158 -15.62 18.19 14.24
CA ILE A 158 -15.84 18.51 12.82
C ILE A 158 -16.58 19.85 12.69
N ASP A 159 -15.84 20.90 12.34
CA ASP A 159 -16.38 22.25 12.20
C ASP A 159 -17.10 22.50 10.85
N THR A 160 -17.90 23.58 10.81
CA THR A 160 -18.64 23.95 9.59
C THR A 160 -17.72 24.23 8.40
N LYS A 161 -16.50 24.74 8.63
CA LYS A 161 -15.52 24.98 7.55
C LYS A 161 -15.05 23.66 6.93
N THR A 162 -14.87 22.62 7.74
CA THR A 162 -14.51 21.28 7.28
C THR A 162 -15.66 20.64 6.50
N LEU A 163 -16.90 20.72 6.99
CA LEU A 163 -18.07 20.26 6.23
C LEU A 163 -18.17 20.94 4.85
N GLN A 164 -17.95 22.26 4.77
CA GLN A 164 -17.94 23.02 3.52
C GLN A 164 -16.77 22.62 2.59
N ARG A 165 -15.54 22.51 3.14
CA ARG A 165 -14.31 22.13 2.42
C ARG A 165 -14.36 20.74 1.79
N PHE A 166 -15.09 19.82 2.41
CA PHE A 166 -15.33 18.45 1.90
C PHE A 166 -16.70 18.30 1.20
N HIS A 167 -17.42 19.40 0.99
CA HIS A 167 -18.72 19.44 0.31
C HIS A 167 -19.79 18.50 0.91
N VAL A 168 -19.74 18.29 2.22
CA VAL A 168 -20.75 17.54 2.97
C VAL A 168 -22.05 18.34 2.99
N LYS A 169 -23.17 17.73 2.61
CA LYS A 169 -24.48 18.38 2.56
C LYS A 169 -25.43 17.78 3.60
N SER A 170 -26.21 18.62 4.28
CA SER A 170 -27.43 18.19 4.98
C SER A 170 -28.56 18.00 3.97
N LEU A 171 -29.36 16.95 4.13
CA LEU A 171 -30.46 16.60 3.23
C LEU A 171 -31.80 16.65 3.98
N ALA A 172 -32.75 17.44 3.49
CA ALA A 172 -34.15 17.31 3.90
C ALA A 172 -34.76 16.00 3.40
N ARG A 173 -34.38 15.57 2.18
CA ARG A 173 -34.97 14.40 1.52
C ARG A 173 -34.01 13.72 0.54
N TYR A 174 -34.11 12.39 0.48
CA TYR A 174 -33.48 11.53 -0.51
C TYR A 174 -34.56 10.73 -1.23
N GLU A 175 -34.62 10.82 -2.56
CA GLU A 175 -35.52 10.04 -3.41
C GLU A 175 -34.66 9.15 -4.31
N SER A 176 -35.00 7.86 -4.44
CA SER A 176 -34.27 6.90 -5.27
C SER A 176 -35.18 5.73 -5.64
N VAL A 177 -34.77 4.95 -6.63
CA VAL A 177 -35.39 3.65 -6.93
C VAL A 177 -34.64 2.54 -6.16
N SER A 178 -35.37 1.58 -5.60
CA SER A 178 -34.79 0.39 -4.96
C SER A 178 -34.31 -0.63 -6.01
N ASN A 179 -33.59 -1.67 -5.59
CA ASN A 179 -33.21 -2.76 -6.48
C ASN A 179 -34.42 -3.50 -7.08
N GLU A 180 -35.61 -3.39 -6.47
CA GLU A 180 -36.88 -3.96 -6.97
C GLU A 180 -37.59 -3.03 -8.00
N GLY A 181 -36.98 -1.92 -8.41
CA GLY A 181 -37.62 -0.94 -9.29
C GLY A 181 -38.67 -0.05 -8.61
N LYS A 182 -38.87 -0.17 -7.29
CA LYS A 182 -39.85 0.63 -6.53
C LYS A 182 -39.23 1.98 -6.13
N PRO A 183 -39.86 3.14 -6.45
CA PRO A 183 -39.41 4.41 -5.93
C PRO A 183 -39.62 4.46 -4.41
N PHE A 184 -38.65 4.99 -3.68
CA PHE A 184 -38.73 5.24 -2.25
C PHE A 184 -38.20 6.63 -1.91
N THR A 185 -38.67 7.14 -0.78
CA THR A 185 -38.34 8.47 -0.27
C THR A 185 -37.95 8.36 1.20
N LEU A 186 -36.80 8.92 1.55
CA LEU A 186 -36.35 9.10 2.93
C LEU A 186 -36.40 10.59 3.25
N GLY A 187 -37.02 10.95 4.37
CA GLY A 187 -36.95 12.30 4.95
C GLY A 187 -35.98 12.33 6.11
N SER A 188 -35.25 13.43 6.27
CA SER A 188 -34.49 13.72 7.49
C SER A 188 -35.41 14.20 8.60
N THR A 189 -35.06 13.91 9.84
CA THR A 189 -35.74 14.41 11.05
C THR A 189 -34.70 14.79 12.10
N HIS A 190 -35.08 15.53 13.15
CA HIS A 190 -34.15 15.86 14.24
C HIS A 190 -33.58 14.63 14.95
N GLU A 191 -34.30 13.51 14.97
CA GLU A 191 -33.85 12.26 15.58
C GLU A 191 -33.19 11.28 14.59
N ASP A 192 -33.26 11.56 13.29
CA ASP A 192 -32.57 10.81 12.23
C ASP A 192 -32.10 11.80 11.15
N PRO A 193 -30.99 12.51 11.41
CA PRO A 193 -30.42 13.45 10.45
C PRO A 193 -29.85 12.68 9.26
N MET A 194 -29.79 13.33 8.10
CA MET A 194 -29.33 12.71 6.86
C MET A 194 -28.35 13.64 6.14
N PHE A 195 -27.18 13.09 5.82
CA PHE A 195 -26.07 13.79 5.19
C PHE A 195 -25.70 13.14 3.86
N ALA A 196 -25.01 13.88 2.99
CA ALA A 196 -24.49 13.38 1.72
C ALA A 196 -23.01 13.74 1.54
N TYR A 197 -22.23 12.73 1.12
CA TYR A 197 -20.90 12.88 0.56
C TYR A 197 -21.01 12.82 -0.97
N SER A 198 -20.93 13.98 -1.62
CA SER A 198 -21.14 14.13 -3.06
C SER A 198 -19.84 14.03 -3.85
N MET A 199 -19.69 13.01 -4.70
CA MET A 199 -18.48 12.72 -5.47
C MET A 199 -18.80 12.65 -6.97
N GLY A 200 -19.06 13.81 -7.57
CA GLY A 200 -19.35 13.96 -9.00
C GLY A 200 -20.70 13.35 -9.39
N LYS A 201 -20.69 12.16 -10.00
CA LYS A 201 -21.90 11.45 -10.47
C LYS A 201 -22.51 10.50 -9.43
N PHE A 202 -21.85 10.37 -8.29
CA PHE A 202 -22.17 9.42 -7.23
C PHE A 202 -22.37 10.16 -5.91
N VAL A 203 -23.26 9.65 -5.06
CA VAL A 203 -23.47 10.13 -3.69
C VAL A 203 -23.52 8.96 -2.71
N LYS A 204 -22.83 9.11 -1.58
CA LYS A 204 -23.02 8.28 -0.39
C LYS A 204 -23.86 9.06 0.61
N VAL A 205 -25.05 8.56 0.91
CA VAL A 205 -25.95 9.12 1.92
C VAL A 205 -25.64 8.47 3.25
N TYR A 206 -25.48 9.28 4.29
CA TYR A 206 -25.17 8.87 5.66
C TYR A 206 -26.29 9.27 6.61
N ARG A 207 -26.78 8.30 7.39
CA ARG A 207 -27.83 8.48 8.41
C ARG A 207 -27.31 7.91 9.74
N PRO A 208 -26.62 8.68 10.58
CA PRO A 208 -25.83 8.16 11.69
C PRO A 208 -26.65 7.35 12.71
N LYS A 209 -27.90 7.77 12.97
CA LYS A 209 -28.82 7.20 13.97
C LYS A 209 -29.75 6.11 13.41
N SER A 210 -29.78 5.90 12.09
CA SER A 210 -30.64 4.91 11.43
C SER A 210 -30.09 3.48 11.48
N LYS A 211 -30.99 2.50 11.39
CA LYS A 211 -30.59 1.09 11.10
C LYS A 211 -29.94 0.98 9.71
N LEU A 212 -30.49 1.66 8.71
CA LEU A 212 -29.91 1.78 7.37
C LEU A 212 -28.97 2.99 7.31
N ARG A 213 -27.76 2.83 7.88
CA ARG A 213 -26.78 3.92 8.09
C ARG A 213 -26.23 4.51 6.79
N PHE A 214 -26.13 3.72 5.73
CA PHE A 214 -25.55 4.13 4.45
C PHE A 214 -26.44 3.73 3.28
N LEU A 215 -26.65 4.66 2.34
CA LEU A 215 -27.21 4.38 1.01
C LEU A 215 -26.32 4.99 -0.07
N TYR A 216 -26.50 4.53 -1.31
CA TYR A 216 -25.74 5.01 -2.45
C TYR A 216 -26.68 5.39 -3.61
N GLY A 217 -26.45 6.58 -4.18
CA GLY A 217 -27.15 7.09 -5.36
C GLY A 217 -26.20 7.24 -6.54
N GLY A 218 -26.69 6.95 -7.74
CA GLY A 218 -25.92 7.02 -8.97
C GLY A 218 -25.06 5.78 -9.24
N GLU A 219 -24.14 5.92 -10.20
CA GLU A 219 -23.19 4.88 -10.57
C GLU A 219 -21.95 4.95 -9.69
N LYS A 220 -21.63 3.87 -8.96
CA LYS A 220 -20.40 3.80 -8.17
C LYS A 220 -19.20 3.78 -9.12
N VAL A 221 -18.38 4.82 -9.06
CA VAL A 221 -17.07 4.85 -9.71
C VAL A 221 -16.07 4.02 -8.90
N ASN A 222 -15.20 3.29 -9.60
CA ASN A 222 -14.16 2.46 -8.97
C ASN A 222 -13.06 3.32 -8.30
N ASP A 223 -12.85 4.53 -8.80
CA ASP A 223 -11.80 5.46 -8.35
C ASP A 223 -12.23 6.33 -7.15
N TYR A 224 -13.08 5.80 -6.26
CA TYR A 224 -13.57 6.54 -5.09
C TYR A 224 -12.46 6.71 -4.05
N VAL A 225 -11.99 7.96 -3.89
CA VAL A 225 -11.04 8.34 -2.83
C VAL A 225 -11.52 9.64 -2.18
N PHE A 226 -12.19 9.53 -1.02
CA PHE A 226 -12.67 10.69 -0.28
C PHE A 226 -11.48 11.48 0.29
N GLY A 227 -11.56 12.81 0.28
CA GLY A 227 -10.52 13.71 0.81
C GLY A 227 -9.30 13.94 -0.08
N PHE A 228 -9.14 13.19 -1.18
CA PHE A 228 -7.93 13.26 -2.01
C PHE A 228 -7.70 14.66 -2.64
N GLN A 229 -8.79 15.38 -2.95
CA GLN A 229 -8.74 16.75 -3.48
C GLN A 229 -8.36 17.80 -2.43
N GLN A 230 -8.55 17.49 -1.14
CA GLN A 230 -8.26 18.37 0.00
C GLN A 230 -6.80 18.23 0.49
N LEU A 231 -6.06 17.23 -0.02
CA LEU A 231 -4.65 16.99 0.34
C LEU A 231 -3.72 18.08 -0.24
N PRO A 232 -2.74 18.60 0.53
CA PRO A 232 -1.75 19.56 0.05
C PRO A 232 -0.78 18.94 -0.98
N SER A 233 -0.04 19.78 -1.71
CA SER A 233 0.97 19.31 -2.68
C SER A 233 2.12 18.54 -2.02
N LYS A 234 2.48 18.88 -0.78
CA LYS A 234 3.40 18.14 0.09
C LYS A 234 2.95 18.18 1.56
N GLY A 235 3.37 17.21 2.35
CA GLY A 235 3.26 17.21 3.81
C GLY A 235 4.09 16.09 4.46
N ASP A 236 4.12 16.01 5.79
CA ASP A 236 4.89 14.94 6.46
C ASP A 236 4.11 13.63 6.54
N VAL A 237 2.83 13.70 6.94
CA VAL A 237 1.98 12.54 7.19
C VAL A 237 0.67 12.65 6.42
N VAL A 238 0.22 11.52 5.86
CA VAL A 238 -1.15 11.31 5.38
C VAL A 238 -1.72 10.01 5.95
N PHE A 239 -2.97 10.07 6.42
CA PHE A 239 -3.71 8.93 6.94
C PHE A 239 -4.62 8.30 5.89
N ILE A 240 -4.77 6.98 5.94
CA ILE A 240 -5.79 6.22 5.20
C ILE A 240 -6.73 5.59 6.22
N THR A 241 -7.99 6.01 6.25
CA THR A 241 -9.00 5.57 7.22
C THR A 241 -10.07 4.66 6.62
N GLY A 242 -10.90 4.06 7.47
CA GLY A 242 -12.04 3.23 7.06
C GLY A 242 -13.21 4.02 6.48
N GLY A 243 -13.54 5.20 7.04
CA GLY A 243 -14.74 5.97 6.68
C GLY A 243 -14.51 7.47 6.46
N GLU A 244 -15.50 8.14 5.85
CA GLU A 244 -15.46 9.57 5.54
C GLU A 244 -15.54 10.45 6.80
N LYS A 245 -16.27 9.97 7.82
CA LYS A 245 -16.39 10.58 9.15
C LYS A 245 -15.01 10.83 9.78
N ASP A 246 -14.13 9.84 9.65
CA ASP A 246 -12.76 9.84 10.18
C ASP A 246 -11.84 10.79 9.43
N VAL A 247 -11.98 10.85 8.10
CA VAL A 247 -11.27 11.83 7.26
C VAL A 247 -11.66 13.26 7.67
N LEU A 248 -12.96 13.52 7.89
CA LEU A 248 -13.45 14.82 8.34
C LEU A 248 -12.89 15.16 9.73
N SER A 249 -12.93 14.23 10.69
CA SER A 249 -12.46 14.46 12.05
C SER A 249 -10.96 14.72 12.09
N LEU A 250 -10.14 13.91 11.41
CA LEU A 250 -8.70 14.17 11.23
C LEU A 250 -8.43 15.52 10.57
N SER A 251 -9.18 15.87 9.52
CA SER A 251 -8.92 17.11 8.77
C SER A 251 -9.36 18.38 9.50
N ALA A 252 -10.35 18.30 10.39
CA ALA A 252 -10.70 19.38 11.31
C ALA A 252 -9.61 19.60 12.38
N HIS A 253 -9.01 18.50 12.86
CA HIS A 253 -7.85 18.53 13.78
C HIS A 253 -6.50 18.84 13.09
N GLY A 254 -6.50 19.20 11.81
CA GLY A 254 -5.31 19.66 11.07
C GLY A 254 -4.45 18.56 10.46
N PHE A 255 -4.94 17.32 10.38
CA PHE A 255 -4.24 16.19 9.75
C PHE A 255 -4.71 15.96 8.29
N ASN A 256 -3.82 15.40 7.47
CA ASN A 256 -4.16 15.00 6.10
C ASN A 256 -4.71 13.58 6.12
N ALA A 257 -5.88 13.34 5.50
CA ALA A 257 -6.52 12.03 5.52
C ALA A 257 -7.31 11.75 4.24
N ILE A 258 -7.43 10.47 3.89
CA ILE A 258 -8.29 9.95 2.81
C ILE A 258 -8.93 8.62 3.19
N CYS A 259 -9.99 8.20 2.49
CA CYS A 259 -10.53 6.85 2.63
C CYS A 259 -11.10 6.30 1.31
N PHE A 260 -11.17 4.97 1.22
CA PHE A 260 -11.61 4.20 0.04
C PHE A 260 -13.01 3.58 0.26
N ASN A 261 -13.89 4.27 0.99
CA ASN A 261 -15.26 3.87 1.38
C ASN A 261 -15.38 2.74 2.44
N SER A 262 -14.40 1.85 2.57
CA SER A 262 -14.27 0.89 3.69
C SER A 262 -12.83 0.41 3.87
N GLU A 263 -12.49 -0.13 5.04
CA GLU A 263 -11.19 -0.74 5.35
C GLU A 263 -10.84 -1.94 4.44
N THR A 264 -11.89 -2.68 4.08
CA THR A 264 -11.87 -3.85 3.18
C THR A 264 -11.75 -3.46 1.70
N ALA A 265 -11.78 -2.18 1.37
CA ALA A 265 -11.65 -1.73 -0.01
C ALA A 265 -10.23 -1.96 -0.53
N GLN A 266 -10.12 -2.35 -1.79
CA GLN A 266 -8.81 -2.46 -2.43
C GLN A 266 -8.26 -1.05 -2.70
N ILE A 267 -7.10 -0.76 -2.13
CA ILE A 267 -6.38 0.48 -2.40
C ILE A 267 -5.64 0.31 -3.75
N PRO A 268 -5.81 1.22 -4.73
CA PRO A 268 -5.05 1.17 -5.96
C PRO A 268 -3.58 1.58 -5.73
N GLU A 269 -2.65 0.77 -6.22
CA GLU A 269 -1.19 0.93 -6.01
C GLU A 269 -0.67 2.29 -6.50
N ASN A 270 -1.16 2.77 -7.65
CA ASN A 270 -0.84 4.08 -8.22
C ASN A 270 -1.23 5.27 -7.30
N ILE A 271 -2.20 5.09 -6.39
CA ILE A 271 -2.54 6.11 -5.39
C ILE A 271 -1.49 6.12 -4.27
N ILE A 272 -1.02 4.94 -3.81
CA ILE A 272 0.07 4.85 -2.82
C ILE A 272 1.35 5.47 -3.37
N GLU A 273 1.71 5.18 -4.63
CA GLU A 273 2.85 5.81 -5.31
C GLU A 273 2.72 7.33 -5.35
N GLY A 274 1.56 7.84 -5.79
CA GLY A 274 1.29 9.28 -5.83
C GLY A 274 1.32 9.95 -4.45
N LEU A 275 0.97 9.24 -3.38
CA LEU A 275 1.09 9.73 -2.00
C LEU A 275 2.54 9.70 -1.51
N GLN A 276 3.34 8.68 -1.86
CA GLN A 276 4.74 8.57 -1.43
C GLN A 276 5.61 9.70 -1.99
N LEU A 277 5.26 10.24 -3.16
CA LEU A 277 5.92 11.43 -3.75
C LEU A 277 5.55 12.75 -3.05
N ARG A 278 4.44 12.77 -2.29
CA ARG A 278 3.87 13.96 -1.64
C ARG A 278 4.10 13.96 -0.12
N PHE A 279 4.12 12.79 0.50
CA PHE A 279 4.14 12.59 1.94
C PHE A 279 5.31 11.71 2.37
N ARG A 280 6.01 12.12 3.43
CA ARG A 280 7.13 11.36 4.02
C ARG A 280 6.64 10.04 4.65
N HIS A 281 5.43 10.02 5.19
CA HIS A 281 4.82 8.86 5.83
C HIS A 281 3.36 8.69 5.39
N ILE A 282 3.01 7.46 5.01
CA ILE A 282 1.63 7.03 4.75
C ILE A 282 1.25 6.08 5.89
N ILE A 283 0.16 6.38 6.60
CA ILE A 283 -0.25 5.64 7.79
C ILE A 283 -1.69 5.14 7.62
N ILE A 284 -1.90 3.84 7.75
CA ILE A 284 -3.23 3.25 7.86
C ILE A 284 -3.72 3.43 9.29
N LEU A 285 -4.92 3.98 9.42
CA LEU A 285 -5.57 4.29 10.69
C LEU A 285 -7.04 3.82 10.60
N TYR A 286 -7.19 2.51 10.78
CA TYR A 286 -8.46 1.79 10.75
C TYR A 286 -8.99 1.55 12.17
N ASP A 287 -10.19 0.99 12.26
CA ASP A 287 -10.87 0.75 13.52
C ASP A 287 -10.09 -0.24 14.39
N THR A 288 -10.12 -0.06 15.71
CA THR A 288 -9.42 -0.97 16.65
C THR A 288 -10.17 -2.27 16.93
N ASP A 289 -11.17 -2.61 16.11
CA ASP A 289 -11.87 -3.90 16.16
C ASP A 289 -11.13 -5.00 15.37
N GLU A 290 -11.58 -6.25 15.51
CA GLU A 290 -10.93 -7.42 14.88
C GLU A 290 -10.83 -7.30 13.35
N THR A 291 -11.76 -6.58 12.70
CA THR A 291 -11.73 -6.38 11.25
C THR A 291 -10.75 -5.28 10.87
N GLY A 292 -10.82 -4.12 11.53
CA GLY A 292 -9.92 -3.01 11.24
C GLY A 292 -8.45 -3.36 11.48
N ILE A 293 -8.12 -4.02 12.59
CA ILE A 293 -6.76 -4.53 12.87
C ILE A 293 -6.28 -5.53 11.79
N ARG A 294 -7.15 -6.46 11.37
CA ARG A 294 -6.80 -7.47 10.36
C ARG A 294 -6.56 -6.84 8.98
N GLU A 295 -7.45 -5.96 8.54
CA GLU A 295 -7.30 -5.31 7.23
C GLU A 295 -6.15 -4.29 7.25
N ALA A 296 -5.92 -3.56 8.35
CA ALA A 296 -4.78 -2.65 8.47
C ALA A 296 -3.45 -3.38 8.32
N LYS A 297 -3.29 -4.52 9.02
CA LYS A 297 -2.13 -5.40 8.85
C LYS A 297 -2.01 -5.90 7.40
N ARG A 298 -3.09 -6.44 6.83
CA ARG A 298 -3.11 -6.97 5.46
C ARG A 298 -2.68 -5.92 4.41
N GLN A 299 -3.16 -4.69 4.54
CA GLN A 299 -2.84 -3.60 3.62
C GLN A 299 -1.39 -3.12 3.84
N THR A 300 -0.93 -3.04 5.09
CA THR A 300 0.47 -2.73 5.43
C THR A 300 1.43 -3.77 4.85
N ASP A 301 1.12 -5.06 5.01
CA ASP A 301 1.89 -6.17 4.43
C ASP A 301 1.89 -6.11 2.88
N ALA A 302 0.76 -5.77 2.27
CA ALA A 302 0.64 -5.63 0.81
C ALA A 302 1.44 -4.45 0.24
N PHE A 303 1.55 -3.34 0.97
CA PHE A 303 2.29 -2.13 0.56
C PHE A 303 3.64 -1.95 1.27
N ALA A 304 4.23 -3.03 1.79
CA ALA A 304 5.50 -3.01 2.50
C ALA A 304 6.64 -2.36 1.68
N GLN A 305 6.65 -2.56 0.36
CA GLN A 305 7.62 -1.94 -0.56
C GLN A 305 7.57 -0.40 -0.56
N TYR A 306 6.40 0.19 -0.27
CA TYR A 306 6.20 1.62 -0.17
C TYR A 306 6.43 2.19 1.24
N LYS A 307 6.77 1.32 2.21
CA LYS A 307 6.94 1.66 3.64
C LYS A 307 5.68 2.29 4.25
N VAL A 308 4.51 1.83 3.81
CA VAL A 308 3.23 2.14 4.47
C VAL A 308 3.29 1.62 5.91
N LEU A 309 2.74 2.39 6.83
CA LEU A 309 2.71 2.11 8.26
C LEU A 309 1.28 1.82 8.70
N SER A 310 1.11 1.22 9.88
CA SER A 310 -0.18 1.13 10.56
C SER A 310 -0.05 1.76 11.95
N LEU A 311 -1.04 2.56 12.34
CA LEU A 311 -1.16 3.10 13.69
C LEU A 311 -2.44 2.55 14.33
N THR A 312 -2.30 1.84 15.44
CA THR A 312 -3.43 1.39 16.26
C THR A 312 -3.65 2.39 17.39
N LEU A 313 -4.88 2.88 17.54
CA LEU A 313 -5.22 3.79 18.64
C LEU A 313 -5.32 3.02 19.98
N PRO A 314 -5.07 3.66 21.12
CA PRO A 314 -5.22 3.06 22.46
C PRO A 314 -6.70 3.01 22.89
N LEU A 315 -7.53 2.34 22.07
CA LEU A 315 -8.98 2.21 22.24
C LEU A 315 -9.40 0.76 22.48
N GLN A 316 -10.47 0.55 23.25
CA GLN A 316 -11.01 -0.78 23.59
C GLN A 316 -11.58 -1.57 22.39
N GLY A 317 -11.86 -0.94 21.25
CA GLY A 317 -12.46 -1.61 20.08
C GLY A 317 -13.96 -1.91 20.25
N GLY A 318 -14.63 -1.18 21.14
CA GLY A 318 -16.05 -1.32 21.43
C GLY A 318 -16.94 -0.57 20.42
N LYS A 319 -18.26 -0.79 20.48
CA LYS A 319 -19.23 -0.12 19.59
C LYS A 319 -19.29 1.42 19.73
N SER A 320 -18.75 1.96 20.82
CA SER A 320 -18.70 3.39 21.16
C SER A 320 -17.29 3.96 21.14
N GLU A 321 -16.28 3.13 20.84
CA GLU A 321 -14.86 3.43 21.03
C GLU A 321 -14.04 2.52 20.12
N LYS A 322 -13.95 2.87 18.83
CA LYS A 322 -13.12 2.09 17.89
C LYS A 322 -12.45 2.90 16.79
N ASP A 323 -13.04 4.03 16.37
CA ASP A 323 -12.49 4.84 15.29
C ASP A 323 -11.85 6.15 15.78
N ILE A 324 -11.08 6.81 14.90
CA ILE A 324 -10.37 8.06 15.25
C ILE A 324 -11.32 9.21 15.60
N SER A 325 -12.54 9.19 15.09
CA SER A 325 -13.52 10.19 15.48
C SER A 325 -14.02 9.93 16.90
N ASP A 326 -14.23 8.66 17.28
CA ASP A 326 -14.56 8.28 18.67
C ASP A 326 -13.41 8.68 19.63
N PHE A 327 -12.14 8.52 19.22
CA PHE A 327 -10.98 8.98 20.00
C PHE A 327 -11.05 10.48 20.33
N PHE A 328 -11.37 11.34 19.35
CA PHE A 328 -11.57 12.77 19.61
C PHE A 328 -12.85 13.06 20.42
N ALA A 329 -13.94 12.30 20.20
CA ALA A 329 -15.19 12.46 20.97
C ALA A 329 -15.06 12.07 22.45
N LEU A 330 -14.08 11.24 22.81
CA LEU A 330 -13.69 10.95 24.18
C LEU A 330 -12.88 12.07 24.86
N GLY A 331 -12.63 13.18 24.17
CA GLY A 331 -11.95 14.35 24.71
C GLY A 331 -10.43 14.37 24.51
N ASN A 332 -9.87 13.44 23.73
CA ASN A 332 -8.49 13.55 23.26
C ASN A 332 -8.37 14.69 22.24
N GLU A 333 -7.19 15.30 22.14
CA GLU A 333 -6.89 16.40 21.23
C GLU A 333 -5.87 15.99 20.15
N ALA A 334 -5.65 16.89 19.18
CA ALA A 334 -4.61 16.72 18.17
C ALA A 334 -3.18 16.55 18.74
N LYS A 335 -2.93 16.99 19.99
CA LYS A 335 -1.64 16.77 20.68
C LYS A 335 -1.43 15.29 21.03
N ASP A 336 -2.50 14.59 21.41
CA ASP A 336 -2.42 13.22 21.92
C ASP A 336 -2.19 12.24 20.75
N LEU A 337 -2.82 12.48 19.60
CA LEU A 337 -2.47 11.78 18.35
C LEU A 337 -1.02 12.05 17.92
N LYS A 338 -0.49 13.27 18.15
CA LYS A 338 0.93 13.58 17.87
C LYS A 338 1.90 12.86 18.80
N VAL A 339 1.53 12.59 20.05
CA VAL A 339 2.33 11.74 20.95
C VAL A 339 2.42 10.31 20.39
N LEU A 340 1.29 9.72 19.99
CA LEU A 340 1.28 8.38 19.37
C LEU A 340 2.13 8.30 18.10
N LEU A 341 2.09 9.34 17.26
CA LEU A 341 2.97 9.45 16.08
C LEU A 341 4.44 9.57 16.48
N ASN A 342 4.75 10.39 17.49
CA ASN A 342 6.12 10.59 17.96
C ASN A 342 6.71 9.28 18.48
N ASP A 343 5.99 8.53 19.31
CA ASP A 343 6.43 7.24 19.83
C ASP A 343 6.68 6.22 18.70
N MET A 344 5.78 6.18 17.70
CA MET A 344 5.96 5.34 16.51
C MET A 344 7.23 5.73 15.72
N PHE A 345 7.48 7.03 15.51
CA PHE A 345 8.66 7.50 14.79
C PHE A 345 9.96 7.35 15.60
N THR A 346 9.94 7.56 16.91
CA THR A 346 11.10 7.34 17.80
C THR A 346 11.54 5.88 17.74
N ASN A 347 10.61 4.93 17.81
CA ASN A 347 10.93 3.51 17.68
C ASN A 347 11.49 3.16 16.29
N MET A 348 10.95 3.75 15.22
CA MET A 348 11.41 3.53 13.85
C MET A 348 12.81 4.10 13.58
N TYR A 349 13.12 5.27 14.13
CA TYR A 349 14.38 5.98 13.90
C TYR A 349 15.43 5.74 14.99
N ALA A 350 15.15 4.94 16.01
CA ALA A 350 16.04 4.68 17.14
C ALA A 350 17.47 4.29 16.72
N GLN A 351 17.62 3.36 15.78
CA GLN A 351 18.94 2.94 15.27
C GLN A 351 19.65 4.09 14.52
N THR A 352 18.92 4.88 13.73
CA THR A 352 19.48 6.05 13.04
C THR A 352 19.93 7.12 14.03
N MET A 353 19.15 7.38 15.08
CA MET A 353 19.51 8.32 16.13
C MET A 353 20.75 7.85 16.91
N MET A 354 20.84 6.56 17.26
CA MET A 354 22.04 5.99 17.90
C MET A 354 23.30 6.14 17.04
N ILE A 355 23.20 5.89 15.72
CA ILE A 355 24.32 6.11 14.80
C ILE A 355 24.72 7.58 14.76
N LEU A 356 23.75 8.50 14.62
CA LEU A 356 24.05 9.94 14.59
C LEU A 356 24.69 10.43 15.90
N GLN A 357 24.19 9.98 17.06
CA GLN A 357 24.78 10.26 18.37
C GLN A 357 26.21 9.72 18.48
N SER A 358 26.50 8.54 17.92
CA SER A 358 27.88 8.00 17.88
C SER A 358 28.82 8.74 16.92
N CYS A 359 28.28 9.60 16.05
CA CYS A 359 29.04 10.45 15.13
C CYS A 359 29.10 11.93 15.58
N GLU A 360 28.48 12.26 16.72
CA GLU A 360 28.53 13.61 17.28
C GLU A 360 29.91 13.85 17.92
N ILE A 361 30.48 15.04 17.70
CA ILE A 361 31.82 15.37 18.22
C ILE A 361 31.71 15.70 19.71
N ASP A 362 32.39 14.92 20.53
CA ASP A 362 32.64 15.24 21.93
C ASP A 362 33.64 16.41 22.02
N TYR A 363 33.17 17.56 22.49
CA TYR A 363 33.99 18.76 22.68
C TYR A 363 34.80 18.74 24.00
N ASP A 364 34.37 17.95 24.99
CA ASP A 364 35.07 17.79 26.26
C ASP A 364 36.20 16.75 26.15
N ASN A 365 36.09 15.81 25.19
CA ASN A 365 37.11 14.83 24.83
C ASN A 365 37.46 14.88 23.32
N PRO A 366 38.15 15.94 22.85
CA PRO A 366 38.49 16.10 21.44
C PRO A 366 39.44 15.01 20.94
N PRO A 367 39.34 14.60 19.66
CA PRO A 367 40.16 13.54 19.09
C PRO A 367 41.64 13.93 18.98
N ASP A 368 42.53 12.93 19.10
CA ASP A 368 43.96 13.08 18.88
C ASP A 368 44.27 13.67 17.49
N ALA A 369 45.22 14.61 17.44
CA ALA A 369 45.67 15.18 16.17
C ALA A 369 46.36 14.13 15.29
N SER A 370 45.82 13.90 14.09
CA SER A 370 46.35 12.92 13.13
C SER A 370 47.81 13.21 12.77
N LYS A 371 48.68 12.21 12.90
CA LYS A 371 50.13 12.38 12.71
C LYS A 371 50.48 12.39 11.22
N SER A 372 51.29 13.37 10.81
CA SER A 372 51.85 13.43 9.46
C SER A 372 52.82 12.27 9.21
N VAL A 373 52.58 11.53 8.13
CA VAL A 373 53.44 10.45 7.63
C VAL A 373 54.27 10.95 6.44
N VAL A 374 53.66 11.77 5.58
CA VAL A 374 54.30 12.43 4.43
C VAL A 374 53.90 13.90 4.43
N ALA A 375 54.89 14.80 4.43
CA ALA A 375 54.71 16.25 4.32
C ALA A 375 55.62 16.86 3.24
N VAL A 376 55.37 18.13 2.89
CA VAL A 376 56.28 18.98 2.11
C VAL A 376 56.30 20.36 2.75
N ASN A 377 57.49 20.86 3.11
CA ASN A 377 57.69 22.16 3.76
C ASN A 377 56.79 22.35 5.00
N GLY A 378 56.69 21.32 5.84
CA GLY A 378 55.81 21.28 7.02
C GLY A 378 54.32 21.08 6.75
N VAL A 379 53.85 21.11 5.49
CA VAL A 379 52.43 20.87 5.15
C VAL A 379 52.17 19.36 5.03
N PRO A 380 51.26 18.76 5.83
CA PRO A 380 50.94 17.35 5.75
C PRO A 380 50.19 17.03 4.45
N LEU A 381 50.68 16.02 3.72
CA LEU A 381 50.05 15.47 2.50
C LEU A 381 49.37 14.13 2.76
N GLY A 382 49.98 13.30 3.61
CA GLY A 382 49.41 12.04 4.08
C GLY A 382 49.55 11.93 5.59
N THR A 383 48.44 11.72 6.28
CA THR A 383 48.39 11.50 7.73
C THR A 383 47.92 10.08 8.06
N GLN A 384 48.13 9.64 9.29
CA GLN A 384 47.88 8.27 9.75
C GLN A 384 46.46 7.75 9.41
N ASP A 385 45.45 8.63 9.47
CA ASP A 385 44.04 8.24 9.44
C ASP A 385 43.36 8.57 8.08
N ASN A 386 44.17 8.93 7.06
CA ASN A 386 43.69 9.39 5.75
C ASN A 386 44.30 8.59 4.58
N LEU A 387 43.51 8.41 3.51
CA LEU A 387 43.99 7.83 2.26
C LEU A 387 44.74 8.89 1.43
N PHE A 388 46.06 8.74 1.30
CA PHE A 388 46.89 9.61 0.46
C PHE A 388 47.01 9.07 -0.96
N CYS A 389 46.36 9.73 -1.92
CA CYS A 389 46.33 9.35 -3.32
C CYS A 389 47.39 10.08 -4.16
N ILE A 390 48.24 9.33 -4.86
CA ILE A 390 49.24 9.86 -5.80
C ILE A 390 48.77 9.58 -7.23
N THR A 391 48.64 10.62 -8.05
CA THR A 391 48.17 10.52 -9.45
C THR A 391 49.09 11.28 -10.41
N GLY A 392 48.99 10.98 -11.70
CA GLY A 392 49.82 11.53 -12.77
C GLY A 392 49.74 10.70 -14.05
N GLY A 393 50.12 11.30 -15.18
CA GLY A 393 50.09 10.64 -16.49
C GLY A 393 51.00 9.40 -16.60
N GLU A 394 50.94 8.70 -17.73
CA GLU A 394 51.88 7.62 -18.05
C GLU A 394 53.33 8.15 -18.07
N GLY A 395 54.30 7.34 -17.67
CA GLY A 395 55.72 7.73 -17.65
C GLY A 395 56.14 8.79 -16.62
N THR A 396 55.21 9.47 -15.95
CA THR A 396 55.49 10.60 -15.01
C THR A 396 56.24 10.25 -13.72
N GLY A 397 56.67 9.00 -13.54
CA GLY A 397 57.52 8.59 -12.40
C GLY A 397 56.78 8.26 -11.10
N LYS A 398 55.45 8.08 -11.12
CA LYS A 398 54.62 7.71 -9.95
C LYS A 398 55.27 6.64 -9.05
N SER A 399 55.71 5.51 -9.63
CA SER A 399 56.33 4.41 -8.87
C SER A 399 57.69 4.78 -8.25
N ASN A 400 58.44 5.70 -8.85
CA ASN A 400 59.68 6.24 -8.27
C ASN A 400 59.39 7.22 -7.12
N TYR A 401 58.25 7.91 -7.15
CA TYR A 401 57.76 8.76 -6.06
C TYR A 401 57.27 7.91 -4.87
N ILE A 402 56.52 6.84 -5.14
CA ILE A 402 56.16 5.82 -4.12
C ILE A 402 57.43 5.19 -3.51
N ALA A 403 58.42 4.83 -4.34
CA ALA A 403 59.71 4.32 -3.85
C ALA A 403 60.50 5.35 -3.02
N ALA A 404 60.24 6.66 -3.15
CA ALA A 404 60.82 7.68 -2.29
C ALA A 404 60.16 7.71 -0.91
N ILE A 405 58.82 7.61 -0.87
CA ILE A 405 58.06 7.47 0.36
C ILE A 405 58.47 6.20 1.10
N LEU A 406 58.43 5.05 0.43
CA LEU A 406 58.81 3.76 1.01
C LEU A 406 60.21 3.82 1.61
N ALA A 407 61.21 4.34 0.89
CA ALA A 407 62.57 4.47 1.40
C ALA A 407 62.63 5.27 2.72
N GLY A 408 61.88 6.36 2.84
CA GLY A 408 61.79 7.15 4.07
C GLY A 408 61.22 6.40 5.27
N THR A 409 60.39 5.38 5.05
CA THR A 409 59.78 4.55 6.10
C THR A 409 60.64 3.35 6.57
N LEU A 410 61.81 3.10 5.93
CA LEU A 410 62.68 1.96 6.29
C LEU A 410 63.76 2.29 7.33
N GLY A 411 64.02 3.59 7.55
CA GLY A 411 65.06 4.07 8.47
C GLY A 411 64.55 4.30 9.90
N ARG A 412 65.48 4.24 10.88
CA ARG A 412 65.22 4.70 12.26
C ARG A 412 65.22 6.23 12.37
N GLU A 413 65.99 6.89 11.50
CA GLU A 413 66.11 8.35 11.42
C GLU A 413 65.47 8.85 10.12
N ARG A 414 65.03 10.12 10.10
CA ARG A 414 64.42 10.74 8.92
C ARG A 414 65.49 10.97 7.85
N LEU A 415 65.23 10.46 6.64
CA LEU A 415 66.08 10.74 5.46
C LEU A 415 66.03 12.23 5.09
N LYS A 416 67.10 12.73 4.46
CA LYS A 416 67.11 14.11 3.96
C LYS A 416 66.15 14.26 2.77
N ALA A 417 65.56 15.44 2.61
CA ALA A 417 64.55 15.70 1.61
C ALA A 417 65.02 15.40 0.17
N GLU A 418 66.30 15.56 -0.14
CA GLU A 418 66.86 15.26 -1.47
C GLU A 418 66.82 13.75 -1.79
N GLN A 419 66.92 12.90 -0.77
CA GLN A 419 66.82 11.44 -0.92
C GLN A 419 65.38 11.01 -1.19
N THR A 420 64.40 11.75 -0.67
CA THR A 420 62.96 11.48 -0.73
C THR A 420 62.22 12.38 -1.73
N LEU A 421 62.93 12.98 -2.71
CA LEU A 421 62.35 13.81 -3.79
C LEU A 421 61.58 15.05 -3.29
N GLY A 422 62.06 15.67 -2.22
CA GLY A 422 61.44 16.84 -1.57
C GLY A 422 60.43 16.49 -0.47
N LEU A 423 60.15 15.21 -0.23
CA LEU A 423 59.19 14.76 0.78
C LEU A 423 59.81 14.66 2.17
N GLU A 424 59.12 15.20 3.16
CA GLU A 424 59.35 14.91 4.56
C GLU A 424 58.60 13.64 4.97
N VAL A 425 59.29 12.50 4.92
CA VAL A 425 58.73 11.21 5.35
C VAL A 425 59.03 10.98 6.83
N THR A 426 58.07 10.46 7.57
CA THR A 426 58.25 10.08 8.98
C THR A 426 58.99 8.74 9.08
N ALA A 427 60.08 8.72 9.85
CA ALA A 427 60.91 7.55 10.07
C ALA A 427 60.21 6.49 10.94
N ASN A 428 60.70 5.26 10.89
CA ASN A 428 60.09 4.10 11.55
C ASN A 428 61.03 3.47 12.62
N PRO A 429 61.40 4.20 13.69
CA PRO A 429 62.28 3.66 14.73
C PRO A 429 61.67 2.48 15.51
N LYS A 430 60.34 2.31 15.44
CA LYS A 430 59.60 1.23 16.11
C LYS A 430 59.47 -0.05 15.27
N GLY A 431 59.88 -0.04 13.99
CA GLY A 431 59.74 -1.21 13.11
C GLY A 431 58.29 -1.62 12.84
N LEU A 432 57.38 -0.65 12.71
CA LEU A 432 55.99 -0.89 12.30
C LEU A 432 55.97 -1.51 10.88
N ALA A 433 54.99 -2.36 10.61
CA ALA A 433 54.88 -3.04 9.32
C ALA A 433 54.70 -2.04 8.17
N VAL A 434 55.52 -2.18 7.13
CA VAL A 434 55.41 -1.46 5.86
C VAL A 434 54.96 -2.46 4.80
N LEU A 435 53.73 -2.30 4.30
CA LEU A 435 53.14 -3.21 3.32
C LEU A 435 53.09 -2.52 1.94
N HIS A 436 53.73 -3.13 0.95
CA HIS A 436 53.78 -2.61 -0.41
C HIS A 436 53.19 -3.64 -1.38
N TYR A 437 51.99 -3.36 -1.89
CA TYR A 437 51.28 -4.24 -2.83
C TYR A 437 51.45 -3.71 -4.26
N ASP A 438 52.29 -4.37 -5.08
CA ASP A 438 52.42 -4.02 -6.50
C ASP A 438 51.48 -4.90 -7.34
N THR A 439 50.60 -4.25 -8.10
CA THR A 439 49.53 -4.89 -8.88
C THR A 439 49.75 -4.82 -10.39
N GLU A 440 50.87 -4.24 -10.84
CA GLU A 440 51.12 -3.81 -12.22
C GLU A 440 52.48 -4.30 -12.76
N GLN A 441 53.55 -4.17 -11.98
CA GLN A 441 54.91 -4.48 -12.41
C GLN A 441 55.20 -5.98 -12.36
N SER A 442 56.03 -6.49 -13.27
CA SER A 442 56.52 -7.87 -13.22
C SER A 442 57.44 -8.11 -12.01
N GLU A 443 57.53 -9.35 -11.55
CA GLU A 443 58.34 -9.73 -10.37
C GLU A 443 59.80 -9.25 -10.46
N ALA A 444 60.46 -9.44 -11.61
CA ALA A 444 61.82 -8.96 -11.84
C ALA A 444 61.93 -7.42 -11.82
N GLN A 445 60.91 -6.71 -12.29
CA GLN A 445 60.89 -5.24 -12.27
C GLN A 445 60.58 -4.70 -10.87
N LEU A 446 59.73 -5.38 -10.09
CA LEU A 446 59.51 -5.11 -8.68
C LEU A 446 60.79 -5.32 -7.87
N TYR A 447 61.48 -6.44 -8.05
CA TYR A 447 62.77 -6.73 -7.41
C TYR A 447 63.82 -5.63 -7.70
N LYS A 448 63.96 -5.22 -8.97
CA LYS A 448 64.85 -4.12 -9.38
C LYS A 448 64.45 -2.75 -8.79
N ASN A 449 63.17 -2.52 -8.54
CA ASN A 449 62.70 -1.31 -7.86
C ASN A 449 62.94 -1.39 -6.35
N LEU A 450 62.80 -2.57 -5.75
CA LEU A 450 63.11 -2.84 -4.35
C LEU A 450 64.58 -2.52 -4.02
N GLU A 451 65.53 -2.99 -4.83
CA GLU A 451 66.96 -2.69 -4.65
C GLU A 451 67.25 -1.17 -4.68
N LYS A 452 66.56 -0.41 -5.54
CA LYS A 452 66.68 1.05 -5.58
C LYS A 452 66.12 1.69 -4.31
N THR A 453 64.98 1.21 -3.81
CA THR A 453 64.35 1.69 -2.57
C THR A 453 65.26 1.45 -1.36
N LEU A 454 65.82 0.25 -1.22
CA LEU A 454 66.78 -0.10 -0.16
C LEU A 454 68.04 0.77 -0.23
N ARG A 455 68.60 0.96 -1.43
CA ARG A 455 69.77 1.82 -1.64
C ARG A 455 69.48 3.29 -1.31
N ARG A 456 68.30 3.81 -1.68
CA ARG A 456 67.84 5.16 -1.33
C ARG A 456 67.69 5.33 0.19
N ALA A 457 67.23 4.29 0.89
CA ALA A 457 67.09 4.24 2.33
C ALA A 457 68.42 4.01 3.10
N GLY A 458 69.52 3.67 2.39
CA GLY A 458 70.79 3.32 3.02
C GLY A 458 70.82 1.96 3.71
N VAL A 459 69.83 1.08 3.47
CA VAL A 459 69.70 -0.22 4.14
C VAL A 459 70.32 -1.33 3.27
N LYS A 460 71.11 -2.22 3.88
CA LYS A 460 71.86 -3.28 3.18
C LYS A 460 71.03 -4.52 2.81
N SER A 461 69.92 -4.75 3.51
CA SER A 461 69.03 -5.90 3.34
C SER A 461 67.57 -5.47 3.57
N VAL A 462 66.61 -6.26 3.12
CA VAL A 462 65.18 -6.01 3.42
C VAL A 462 64.96 -6.10 4.94
N PRO A 463 64.41 -5.07 5.61
CA PRO A 463 64.02 -5.17 7.02
C PRO A 463 62.87 -6.17 7.21
N GLU A 464 62.85 -6.90 8.33
CA GLU A 464 61.82 -7.90 8.62
C GLU A 464 60.39 -7.34 8.59
N PHE A 465 60.21 -6.07 8.94
CA PHE A 465 58.92 -5.38 8.93
C PHE A 465 58.48 -4.87 7.55
N TYR A 466 59.29 -5.02 6.50
CA TYR A 466 58.97 -4.54 5.16
C TYR A 466 58.59 -5.68 4.22
N HIS A 467 57.32 -5.70 3.81
CA HIS A 467 56.74 -6.75 2.97
C HIS A 467 56.32 -6.17 1.61
N SER A 468 57.09 -6.46 0.56
CA SER A 468 56.77 -6.11 -0.81
C SER A 468 56.16 -7.31 -1.53
N LEU A 469 54.89 -7.19 -1.91
CA LEU A 469 54.03 -8.27 -2.40
C LEU A 469 53.71 -8.07 -3.88
N TYR A 470 54.14 -9.03 -4.71
CA TYR A 470 53.84 -9.09 -6.14
C TYR A 470 52.45 -9.72 -6.36
N LEU A 471 51.49 -8.91 -6.82
CA LEU A 471 50.11 -9.34 -7.07
C LEU A 471 49.72 -9.33 -8.56
N ALA A 472 50.62 -8.95 -9.48
CA ALA A 472 50.29 -8.81 -10.90
C ALA A 472 49.83 -10.16 -11.54
N SER A 473 50.29 -11.30 -11.00
CA SER A 473 49.87 -12.65 -11.40
C SER A 473 48.44 -13.03 -10.98
N LEU A 474 47.86 -12.36 -9.98
CA LEU A 474 46.52 -12.67 -9.48
C LEU A 474 45.44 -11.97 -10.29
N SER A 475 44.26 -12.59 -10.41
CA SER A 475 43.10 -11.94 -11.04
C SER A 475 42.56 -10.80 -10.16
N ARG A 476 41.89 -9.80 -10.76
CA ARG A 476 41.21 -8.73 -9.99
C ARG A 476 40.21 -9.28 -8.97
N LYS A 477 39.56 -10.42 -9.25
CA LYS A 477 38.60 -11.07 -8.34
C LYS A 477 39.28 -11.65 -7.10
N ASP A 478 40.51 -12.13 -7.25
CA ASP A 478 41.26 -12.75 -6.15
C ASP A 478 42.00 -11.69 -5.33
N ARG A 479 42.50 -10.62 -5.98
CA ARG A 479 43.05 -9.42 -5.30
C ARG A 479 42.04 -8.72 -4.38
N LEU A 480 40.73 -8.83 -4.63
CA LEU A 480 39.66 -8.26 -3.80
C LEU A 480 39.23 -9.17 -2.62
N LYS A 481 39.88 -10.34 -2.45
CA LYS A 481 39.64 -11.27 -1.34
C LYS A 481 40.82 -11.38 -0.37
N ILE A 482 41.92 -10.71 -0.68
CA ILE A 482 43.13 -10.56 0.13
C ILE A 482 43.02 -9.20 0.82
#